data_AF-A0A2E3F410-F1
#
_entry.id   AF-A0A2E3F410-F1
#
_cell.length_a   1.000
_cell.length_b   1.000
_cell.length_c   1.000
_cell.angle_alpha   90.00
_cell.angle_beta   90.00
_cell.angle_gamma   90.00
#
_symmetry.space_group_name_H-M   'P 1'
#
loop_
_entity.id
_entity.type
_entity.pdbx_description
1 polymer ?
#
loop_
_entity_poly.entity_id
_entity_poly.type
_entity_poly.pdbx_seq_one_letter_code
_entity_poly.pdbx_strand_id
1 'polypeptide(L)'
;MQDWNIKIVREFIGNLREQPIAGNPVRDSKNQWLHPLQEIVEMHRQNGRVTILCPFGWVDSTGNQQLFTGLNPSEQVFFEAYKERMKSIANQFKGQSDVWIELWNEPYAFDNSKGYTHNLWLEDQLEMIQNLRETGFDNIILVPGNAQGQSEEAILALGNQITTTFRNIVFDLHAYENWLIGTSETTIQNRIKKLKNLNFPIIFGEIGVINASGLMQVQAFLKVANQTQTPTLAWIWKSDQNDQNALLDSQNNPNDLNNNSWGTTFFKFLTD
;
A
#
# COMPACT_ATOMS: atom_id res chain seq x y z
N MET A 1 16.87 -7.87 -4.07
CA MET A 1 15.50 -8.20 -4.51
C MET A 1 15.42 -9.41 -5.44
N GLN A 2 16.36 -9.62 -6.38
CA GLN A 2 16.28 -10.74 -7.33
C GLN A 2 16.31 -12.12 -6.63
N ASP A 3 17.23 -12.31 -5.69
CA ASP A 3 17.34 -13.57 -4.93
C ASP A 3 16.11 -13.85 -4.05
N TRP A 4 15.35 -12.82 -3.72
CA TRP A 4 14.10 -12.89 -2.94
C TRP A 4 12.87 -13.14 -3.82
N ASN A 5 13.03 -13.30 -5.14
CA ASN A 5 11.92 -13.51 -6.09
C ASN A 5 10.83 -12.40 -6.07
N ILE A 6 11.16 -11.18 -5.64
CA ILE A 6 10.21 -10.06 -5.55
C ILE A 6 9.70 -9.66 -6.95
N LYS A 7 8.37 -9.70 -7.13
CA LYS A 7 7.67 -9.37 -8.39
C LYS A 7 6.91 -8.05 -8.39
N ILE A 8 6.51 -7.58 -7.22
CA ILE A 8 5.77 -6.33 -7.04
C ILE A 8 6.51 -5.51 -5.99
N VAL A 9 6.72 -4.23 -6.28
CA VAL A 9 7.29 -3.27 -5.34
C VAL A 9 6.26 -2.18 -5.10
N ARG A 10 5.94 -1.90 -3.83
CA ARG A 10 5.08 -0.80 -3.41
C ARG A 10 5.96 0.35 -2.96
N GLU A 11 5.98 1.39 -3.77
CA GLU A 11 6.87 2.53 -3.60
C GLU A 11 6.27 3.56 -2.65
N PHE A 12 7.07 3.91 -1.64
CA PHE A 12 6.73 4.90 -0.64
C PHE A 12 6.91 6.31 -1.20
N ILE A 13 5.82 7.07 -1.34
CA ILE A 13 5.85 8.48 -1.74
C ILE A 13 5.45 9.36 -0.56
N GLY A 14 6.42 9.65 0.32
CA GLY A 14 6.19 10.44 1.54
C GLY A 14 5.97 11.94 1.33
N ASN A 15 6.27 12.45 0.12
CA ASN A 15 6.11 13.85 -0.26
C ASN A 15 5.49 13.96 -1.66
N LEU A 16 4.21 13.62 -1.81
CA LEU A 16 3.57 13.55 -3.14
C LEU A 16 3.60 14.88 -3.90
N ARG A 17 3.45 16.00 -3.18
CA ARG A 17 3.38 17.33 -3.80
C ARG A 17 4.66 17.68 -4.55
N GLU A 18 5.82 17.45 -3.94
CA GLU A 18 7.11 17.84 -4.50
C GLU A 18 7.78 16.70 -5.29
N GLN A 19 7.33 15.45 -5.11
CA GLN A 19 7.86 14.26 -5.77
C GLN A 19 7.88 14.40 -7.31
N PRO A 20 9.03 14.52 -7.98
CA PRO A 20 9.07 14.66 -9.43
C PRO A 20 8.49 13.40 -10.11
N ILE A 21 7.71 13.61 -11.16
CA ILE A 21 7.15 12.50 -11.95
C ILE A 21 8.18 12.01 -12.98
N ALA A 22 8.86 12.93 -13.64
CA ALA A 22 9.90 12.68 -14.64
C ALA A 22 10.95 13.80 -14.59
N GLY A 23 12.04 13.67 -15.37
CA GLY A 23 13.11 14.66 -15.45
C GLY A 23 14.31 14.31 -14.57
N ASN A 24 14.94 15.31 -13.98
CA ASN A 24 16.10 15.12 -13.09
C ASN A 24 15.65 15.05 -11.62
N PRO A 25 16.44 14.41 -10.74
CA PRO A 25 16.25 14.52 -9.30
C PRO A 25 16.20 15.97 -8.84
N VAL A 26 15.30 16.26 -7.91
CA VAL A 26 15.12 17.60 -7.32
C VAL A 26 15.34 17.54 -5.82
N ARG A 27 15.62 18.70 -5.21
CA ARG A 27 15.59 18.82 -3.76
C ARG A 27 14.23 19.34 -3.32
N ASP A 28 13.68 18.72 -2.28
CA ASP A 28 12.43 19.17 -1.67
C ASP A 28 12.64 20.38 -0.74
N SER A 29 11.53 20.90 -0.20
CA SER A 29 11.53 21.98 0.79
C SER A 29 12.35 21.72 2.06
N LYS A 30 12.68 20.45 2.36
CA LYS A 30 13.57 20.02 3.47
C LYS A 30 14.97 19.66 3.00
N ASN A 31 15.34 20.03 1.77
CA ASN A 31 16.65 19.80 1.16
C ASN A 31 17.01 18.30 0.99
N GLN A 32 16.01 17.40 0.98
CA GLN A 32 16.17 15.98 0.68
C GLN A 32 16.05 15.75 -0.82
N TRP A 33 16.80 14.78 -1.35
CA TRP A 33 16.72 14.40 -2.76
C TRP A 33 15.45 13.57 -3.02
N LEU A 34 14.66 14.00 -4.00
CA LEU A 34 13.54 13.25 -4.55
C LEU A 34 13.90 12.82 -5.97
N HIS A 35 13.90 11.51 -6.21
CA HIS A 35 14.18 10.90 -7.51
C HIS A 35 12.89 10.76 -8.32
N PRO A 36 12.89 11.02 -9.64
CA PRO A 36 11.68 10.94 -10.46
C PRO A 36 10.99 9.56 -10.42
N LEU A 37 9.66 9.56 -10.32
CA LEU A 37 8.88 8.31 -10.33
C LEU A 37 9.14 7.48 -11.59
N GLN A 38 9.32 8.13 -12.74
CA GLN A 38 9.65 7.47 -14.01
C GLN A 38 10.95 6.67 -13.93
N GLU A 39 11.99 7.22 -13.30
CA GLU A 39 13.29 6.55 -13.14
C GLU A 39 13.16 5.31 -12.24
N ILE A 40 12.41 5.43 -11.13
CA ILE A 40 12.13 4.32 -10.21
C ILE A 40 11.35 3.20 -10.92
N VAL A 41 10.28 3.56 -11.65
CA VAL A 41 9.48 2.60 -12.43
C VAL A 41 10.34 1.92 -13.50
N GLU A 42 11.19 2.65 -14.21
CA GLU A 42 12.09 2.07 -15.22
C GLU A 42 13.08 1.09 -14.61
N MET A 43 13.66 1.41 -13.45
CA MET A 43 14.54 0.49 -12.72
C MET A 43 13.81 -0.81 -12.34
N HIS A 44 12.57 -0.74 -11.84
CA HIS A 44 11.78 -1.93 -11.54
C HIS A 44 11.43 -2.73 -12.79
N ARG A 45 11.01 -2.05 -13.86
CA ARG A 45 10.67 -2.64 -15.15
C ARG A 45 11.85 -3.40 -15.76
N GLN A 46 13.05 -2.83 -15.74
CA GLN A 46 14.28 -3.48 -16.20
C GLN A 46 14.56 -4.79 -15.46
N ASN A 47 14.02 -4.93 -14.24
CA ASN A 47 14.12 -6.13 -13.42
C ASN A 47 12.86 -7.01 -13.44
N GLY A 48 11.90 -6.73 -14.34
CA GLY A 48 10.67 -7.49 -14.49
C GLY A 48 9.70 -7.37 -13.31
N ARG A 49 9.65 -6.20 -12.65
CA ARG A 49 8.79 -5.94 -11.49
C ARG A 49 7.67 -4.96 -11.83
N VAL A 50 6.51 -5.21 -11.24
CA VAL A 50 5.40 -4.24 -11.18
C VAL A 50 5.70 -3.22 -10.10
N THR A 51 5.38 -1.95 -10.36
CA THR A 51 5.49 -0.86 -9.37
C THR A 51 4.09 -0.39 -8.97
N ILE A 52 3.77 -0.43 -7.67
CA ILE A 52 2.63 0.27 -7.09
C ILE A 52 3.15 1.62 -6.60
N LEU A 53 2.64 2.71 -7.18
CA LEU A 53 2.91 4.05 -6.68
C LEU A 53 1.93 4.36 -5.54
N CYS A 54 2.44 4.42 -4.31
CA CYS A 54 1.62 4.67 -3.12
C CYS A 54 1.93 6.04 -2.50
N PRO A 55 0.95 6.95 -2.47
CA PRO A 55 1.04 8.20 -1.72
C PRO A 55 0.97 7.97 -0.21
N PHE A 56 2.00 8.38 0.53
CA PHE A 56 2.08 8.28 2.00
C PHE A 56 1.98 9.60 2.73
N GLY A 57 2.24 10.71 2.06
CA GLY A 57 2.24 12.02 2.70
C GLY A 57 2.25 13.19 1.75
N TRP A 58 1.97 14.35 2.32
CA TRP A 58 1.93 15.64 1.66
C TRP A 58 2.82 16.64 2.40
N VAL A 59 3.45 17.54 1.64
CA VAL A 59 4.24 18.64 2.21
C VAL A 59 3.63 19.97 1.81
N ASP A 60 3.32 20.82 2.79
CA ASP A 60 2.72 22.13 2.54
C ASP A 60 3.73 23.15 1.97
N SER A 61 3.27 24.35 1.60
CA SER A 61 4.12 25.40 1.02
C SER A 61 5.21 25.93 1.95
N THR A 62 5.17 25.55 3.23
CA THR A 62 6.14 25.93 4.25
C THR A 62 7.09 24.78 4.62
N GLY A 63 6.93 23.61 4.00
CA GLY A 63 7.77 22.44 4.24
C GLY A 63 7.30 21.53 5.36
N ASN A 64 6.09 21.74 5.93
CA ASN A 64 5.56 20.82 6.94
C ASN A 64 5.00 19.58 6.27
N GLN A 65 5.42 18.41 6.76
CA GLN A 65 4.96 17.13 6.27
C GLN A 65 3.79 16.64 7.09
N GLN A 66 2.77 16.13 6.40
CA GLN A 66 1.64 15.43 6.97
C GLN A 66 1.56 14.04 6.33
N LEU A 67 1.67 13.00 7.17
CA LEU A 67 1.43 11.62 6.73
C LEU A 67 -0.07 11.37 6.61
N PHE A 68 -0.41 10.47 5.70
CA PHE A 68 -1.79 10.15 5.32
C PHE A 68 -2.51 9.19 6.26
N THR A 69 -1.75 8.42 7.03
CA THR A 69 -2.29 7.42 7.94
C THR A 69 -3.32 8.02 8.90
N GLY A 70 -4.52 7.44 8.93
CA GLY A 70 -5.60 7.85 9.83
C GLY A 70 -6.29 9.17 9.45
N LEU A 71 -6.06 9.72 8.26
CA LEU A 71 -6.76 10.89 7.73
C LEU A 71 -7.92 10.47 6.82
N ASN A 72 -8.96 11.31 6.79
CA ASN A 72 -10.06 11.18 5.82
C ASN A 72 -9.70 12.02 4.58
N PRO A 73 -9.56 11.43 3.38
CA PRO A 73 -9.08 12.12 2.19
C PRO A 73 -9.80 13.43 1.85
N SER A 74 -11.13 13.39 1.65
CA SER A 74 -11.91 14.58 1.22
C SER A 74 -11.97 15.71 2.25
N GLU A 75 -11.68 15.42 3.52
CA GLU A 75 -11.63 16.42 4.58
C GLU A 75 -10.30 17.18 4.63
N GLN A 76 -9.30 16.77 3.85
CA GLN A 76 -8.00 17.44 3.86
C GLN A 76 -8.03 18.70 3.00
N VAL A 77 -7.48 19.80 3.53
CA VAL A 77 -7.41 21.10 2.81
C VAL A 77 -6.63 21.03 1.49
N PHE A 78 -5.77 20.03 1.34
CA PHE A 78 -4.98 19.81 0.14
C PHE A 78 -5.60 18.79 -0.83
N PHE A 79 -6.79 18.25 -0.56
CA PHE A 79 -7.38 17.15 -1.34
C PHE A 79 -7.58 17.50 -2.83
N GLU A 80 -7.96 18.73 -3.16
CA GLU A 80 -8.06 19.18 -4.56
C GLU A 80 -6.68 19.19 -5.25
N ALA A 81 -5.65 19.71 -4.58
CA ALA A 81 -4.28 19.71 -5.11
C ALA A 81 -3.72 18.28 -5.21
N TYR A 82 -4.11 17.40 -4.29
CA TYR A 82 -3.81 15.99 -4.31
C TYR A 82 -4.41 15.30 -5.53
N LYS A 83 -5.70 15.52 -5.83
CA LYS A 83 -6.37 15.01 -7.03
C LYS A 83 -5.65 15.42 -8.31
N GLU A 84 -5.25 16.68 -8.44
CA GLU A 84 -4.49 17.18 -9.60
C GLU A 84 -3.11 16.52 -9.71
N ARG A 85 -2.46 16.26 -8.57
CA ARG A 85 -1.18 15.56 -8.55
C ARG A 85 -1.32 14.12 -9.00
N MET A 86 -2.34 13.43 -8.50
CA MET A 86 -2.66 12.06 -8.89
C MET A 86 -3.06 11.95 -10.36
N LYS A 87 -3.82 12.92 -10.91
CA LYS A 87 -4.11 13.05 -12.35
C LYS A 87 -2.82 13.18 -13.18
N SER A 88 -1.85 13.95 -12.70
CA SER A 88 -0.57 14.11 -13.39
C SER A 88 0.22 12.80 -13.44
N ILE A 89 0.25 12.04 -12.34
CA ILE A 89 0.88 10.72 -12.26
C ILE A 89 0.17 9.73 -13.19
N ALA A 90 -1.16 9.68 -13.14
CA ALA A 90 -1.96 8.82 -14.01
C ALA A 90 -1.74 9.13 -15.50
N ASN A 91 -1.67 10.41 -15.88
CA ASN A 91 -1.36 10.81 -17.26
C ASN A 91 0.02 10.34 -17.74
N GLN A 92 1.02 10.34 -16.86
CA GLN A 92 2.36 9.85 -17.20
C GLN A 92 2.37 8.33 -17.43
N PHE A 93 1.66 7.58 -16.58
CA PHE A 93 1.77 6.12 -16.52
C PHE A 93 0.62 5.35 -17.18
N LYS A 94 -0.39 6.02 -17.75
CA LYS A 94 -1.47 5.35 -18.47
C LYS A 94 -0.92 4.50 -19.62
N GLY A 95 -1.46 3.28 -19.75
CA GLY A 95 -1.03 2.31 -20.75
C GLY A 95 0.24 1.54 -20.38
N GLN A 96 0.89 1.85 -19.26
CA GLN A 96 2.01 1.08 -18.72
C GLN A 96 1.50 0.03 -17.73
N SER A 97 1.14 -1.16 -18.21
CA SER A 97 0.44 -2.19 -17.40
C SER A 97 1.19 -2.68 -16.14
N ASP A 98 2.49 -2.43 -16.07
CA ASP A 98 3.35 -2.71 -14.93
C ASP A 98 3.37 -1.58 -13.87
N VAL A 99 2.58 -0.52 -14.06
CA VAL A 99 2.41 0.56 -13.08
C VAL A 99 0.98 0.57 -12.55
N TRP A 100 0.85 0.37 -11.24
CA TRP A 100 -0.40 0.45 -10.50
C TRP A 100 -0.38 1.69 -9.61
N ILE A 101 -1.55 2.23 -9.28
CA ILE A 101 -1.67 3.40 -8.40
C ILE A 101 -2.57 3.05 -7.22
N GLU A 102 -2.07 3.27 -6.01
CA GLU A 102 -2.90 3.24 -4.80
C GLU A 102 -3.48 4.62 -4.53
N LEU A 103 -4.75 4.64 -4.14
CA LEU A 103 -5.50 5.89 -4.00
C LEU A 103 -5.08 6.73 -2.80
N TRP A 104 -4.63 6.10 -1.71
CA TRP A 104 -4.25 6.75 -0.45
C TRP A 104 -3.67 5.69 0.52
N ASN A 105 -2.53 5.94 1.15
CA ASN A 105 -2.03 5.04 2.20
C ASN A 105 -2.84 5.16 3.50
N GLU A 106 -3.37 4.04 4.00
CA GLU A 106 -3.97 3.91 5.34
C GLU A 106 -5.00 5.00 5.72
N PRO A 107 -6.07 5.19 4.94
CA PRO A 107 -7.07 6.19 5.26
C PRO A 107 -7.89 5.78 6.50
N TYR A 108 -8.51 6.80 7.12
CA TYR A 108 -9.42 6.70 8.27
C TYR A 108 -8.74 6.20 9.55
N ALA A 109 -9.07 6.82 10.68
CA ALA A 109 -8.50 6.44 11.98
C ALA A 109 -8.74 4.94 12.28
N PHE A 110 -7.78 4.25 12.92
CA PHE A 110 -7.90 2.82 13.24
C PHE A 110 -9.18 2.46 14.00
N ASP A 111 -9.62 3.31 14.92
CA ASP A 111 -10.84 3.13 15.70
C ASP A 111 -12.09 3.76 15.05
N ASN A 112 -11.95 4.27 13.81
CA ASN A 112 -12.97 5.00 13.07
C ASN A 112 -13.51 6.27 13.79
N SER A 113 -12.78 6.81 14.78
CA SER A 113 -13.27 7.90 15.65
C SER A 113 -13.39 9.27 14.97
N LYS A 114 -12.72 9.48 13.83
CA LYS A 114 -12.68 10.78 13.14
C LYS A 114 -13.79 10.92 12.10
N GLY A 115 -15.05 10.73 12.50
CA GLY A 115 -16.20 10.95 11.60
C GLY A 115 -16.33 9.94 10.45
N TYR A 116 -15.62 8.82 10.51
CA TYR A 116 -15.67 7.78 9.48
C TYR A 116 -17.07 7.18 9.34
N THR A 117 -17.47 6.95 8.09
CA THR A 117 -18.59 6.07 7.73
C THR A 117 -18.24 5.27 6.48
N HIS A 118 -18.92 4.15 6.24
CA HIS A 118 -18.74 3.40 5.00
C HIS A 118 -19.12 4.23 3.76
N ASN A 119 -20.09 5.14 3.89
CA ASN A 119 -20.47 6.04 2.79
C ASN A 119 -19.37 7.05 2.50
N LEU A 120 -18.73 7.64 3.53
CA LEU A 120 -17.57 8.51 3.34
C LEU A 120 -16.44 7.76 2.63
N TRP A 121 -16.16 6.51 3.06
CA TRP A 121 -15.21 5.65 2.35
C TRP A 121 -15.56 5.53 0.86
N LEU A 122 -16.79 5.15 0.56
CA LEU A 122 -17.22 4.95 -0.82
C LEU A 122 -17.13 6.23 -1.65
N GLU A 123 -17.55 7.37 -1.12
CA GLU A 123 -17.50 8.67 -1.79
C GLU A 123 -16.05 9.07 -2.13
N ASP A 124 -15.15 9.01 -1.14
CA ASP A 124 -13.72 9.30 -1.33
C ASP A 124 -13.10 8.39 -2.42
N GLN A 125 -13.40 7.08 -2.35
CA GLN A 125 -12.83 6.12 -3.29
C GLN A 125 -13.38 6.32 -4.71
N LEU A 126 -14.70 6.50 -4.87
CA LEU A 126 -15.30 6.73 -6.19
C LEU A 126 -14.78 8.03 -6.82
N GLU A 127 -14.67 9.10 -6.04
CA GLU A 127 -14.16 10.38 -6.51
C GLU A 127 -12.72 10.25 -7.03
N MET A 128 -11.83 9.59 -6.29
CA MET A 128 -10.45 9.42 -6.73
C MET A 128 -10.33 8.45 -7.91
N ILE A 129 -11.09 7.35 -7.92
CA ILE A 129 -11.08 6.41 -9.06
C ILE A 129 -11.52 7.15 -10.33
N GLN A 130 -12.62 7.91 -10.26
CA GLN A 130 -13.09 8.71 -11.39
C GLN A 130 -12.03 9.72 -11.82
N ASN A 131 -11.40 10.42 -10.86
CA ASN A 131 -10.32 11.36 -11.12
C ASN A 131 -9.16 10.74 -11.92
N LEU A 132 -8.77 9.49 -11.63
CA LEU A 132 -7.75 8.78 -12.42
C LEU A 132 -8.29 8.32 -13.78
N ARG A 133 -9.50 7.71 -13.82
CA ARG A 133 -10.09 7.17 -15.06
C ARG A 133 -10.36 8.25 -16.11
N GLU A 134 -10.69 9.47 -15.71
CA GLU A 134 -10.85 10.63 -16.62
C GLU A 134 -9.59 10.94 -17.46
N THR A 135 -8.41 10.52 -17.01
CA THR A 135 -7.15 10.68 -17.75
C THR A 135 -6.94 9.63 -18.84
N GLY A 136 -7.79 8.59 -18.88
CA GLY A 136 -7.59 7.37 -19.67
C GLY A 136 -6.64 6.37 -19.01
N PHE A 137 -6.36 6.52 -17.71
CA PHE A 137 -5.60 5.53 -16.95
C PHE A 137 -6.45 4.29 -16.75
N ASP A 138 -6.20 3.23 -17.52
CA ASP A 138 -6.91 1.94 -17.43
C ASP A 138 -6.13 0.87 -16.66
N ASN A 139 -4.96 1.20 -16.10
CA ASN A 139 -4.15 0.26 -15.33
C ASN A 139 -4.85 -0.11 -14.01
N ILE A 140 -4.25 -1.01 -13.23
CA ILE A 140 -4.80 -1.40 -11.93
C ILE A 140 -4.74 -0.23 -10.94
N ILE A 141 -5.85 -0.03 -10.23
CA ILE A 141 -5.98 0.92 -9.11
C ILE A 141 -6.17 0.10 -7.83
N LEU A 142 -5.38 0.44 -6.79
CA LEU A 142 -5.49 -0.12 -5.46
C LEU A 142 -6.38 0.76 -4.58
N VAL A 143 -7.42 0.16 -4.02
CA VAL A 143 -8.42 0.82 -3.17
C VAL A 143 -8.21 0.35 -1.72
N PRO A 144 -7.75 1.21 -0.82
CA PRO A 144 -7.47 0.82 0.56
C PRO A 144 -8.75 0.49 1.35
N GLY A 145 -8.62 -0.46 2.28
CA GLY A 145 -9.61 -0.69 3.34
C GLY A 145 -9.69 0.46 4.34
N ASN A 146 -10.62 0.35 5.29
CA ASN A 146 -10.75 1.33 6.38
C ASN A 146 -9.87 0.97 7.59
N ALA A 147 -9.90 1.81 8.63
CA ALA A 147 -9.12 1.63 9.85
C ALA A 147 -7.62 1.50 9.58
N GLN A 148 -7.04 2.51 8.92
CA GLN A 148 -5.64 2.50 8.48
C GLN A 148 -5.31 1.27 7.61
N GLY A 149 -6.22 0.93 6.69
CA GLY A 149 -6.09 -0.25 5.82
C GLY A 149 -6.27 -1.60 6.50
N GLN A 150 -6.39 -1.66 7.84
CA GLN A 150 -6.44 -2.94 8.56
C GLN A 150 -7.82 -3.62 8.54
N SER A 151 -8.88 -2.93 8.13
CA SER A 151 -10.24 -3.47 8.12
C SER A 151 -10.80 -3.63 6.71
N GLU A 152 -11.38 -4.80 6.46
CA GLU A 152 -12.11 -5.13 5.23
C GLU A 152 -13.60 -4.76 5.27
N GLU A 153 -14.10 -4.17 6.35
CA GLU A 153 -15.53 -3.97 6.57
C GLU A 153 -16.17 -3.06 5.52
N ALA A 154 -15.51 -1.96 5.14
CA ALA A 154 -16.00 -1.07 4.08
C ALA A 154 -16.11 -1.79 2.74
N ILE A 155 -15.09 -2.60 2.40
CA ILE A 155 -15.00 -3.37 1.16
C ILE A 155 -16.13 -4.41 1.12
N LEU A 156 -16.34 -5.14 2.22
CA LEU A 156 -17.43 -6.13 2.31
C LEU A 156 -18.80 -5.48 2.17
N ALA A 157 -18.99 -4.28 2.72
CA ALA A 157 -20.26 -3.58 2.70
C ALA A 157 -20.57 -2.94 1.34
N LEU A 158 -19.58 -2.30 0.72
CA LEU A 158 -19.79 -1.38 -0.42
C LEU A 158 -18.85 -1.59 -1.60
N GLY A 159 -17.90 -2.54 -1.53
CA GLY A 159 -16.93 -2.79 -2.60
C GLY A 159 -17.58 -3.17 -3.94
N ASN A 160 -18.78 -3.74 -3.94
CA ASN A 160 -19.53 -4.02 -5.16
C ASN A 160 -19.91 -2.75 -5.93
N GLN A 161 -20.17 -1.63 -5.26
CA GLN A 161 -20.51 -0.36 -5.91
C GLN A 161 -19.32 0.18 -6.73
N ILE A 162 -18.10 -0.13 -6.30
CA ILE A 162 -16.87 0.19 -7.04
C ILE A 162 -16.68 -0.80 -8.20
N THR A 163 -16.68 -2.12 -7.94
CA THR A 163 -16.30 -3.12 -8.95
C THR A 163 -17.36 -3.35 -10.03
N THR A 164 -18.62 -2.97 -9.79
CA THR A 164 -19.66 -2.95 -10.83
C THR A 164 -19.55 -1.75 -11.76
N THR A 165 -18.94 -0.66 -11.30
CA THR A 165 -18.78 0.59 -12.06
C THR A 165 -17.43 0.63 -12.77
N PHE A 166 -16.37 0.17 -12.11
CA PHE A 166 -14.99 0.28 -12.58
C PHE A 166 -14.30 -1.09 -12.69
N ARG A 167 -13.55 -1.25 -13.78
CA ARG A 167 -12.68 -2.42 -14.01
C ARG A 167 -11.28 -2.15 -13.44
N ASN A 168 -10.46 -3.21 -13.37
CA ASN A 168 -9.07 -3.15 -12.92
C ASN A 168 -8.91 -2.52 -11.53
N ILE A 169 -9.74 -2.99 -10.61
CA ILE A 169 -9.73 -2.60 -9.19
C ILE A 169 -9.20 -3.78 -8.37
N VAL A 170 -8.26 -3.50 -7.48
CA VAL A 170 -7.78 -4.42 -6.45
C VAL A 170 -7.95 -3.71 -5.11
N PHE A 171 -8.48 -4.40 -4.11
CA PHE A 171 -8.58 -3.83 -2.76
C PHE A 171 -7.31 -4.11 -1.96
N ASP A 172 -6.83 -3.12 -1.23
CA ASP A 172 -5.61 -3.20 -0.43
C ASP A 172 -5.93 -3.27 1.06
N LEU A 173 -5.31 -4.22 1.76
CA LEU A 173 -5.47 -4.48 3.19
C LEU A 173 -4.12 -4.60 3.88
N HIS A 174 -4.01 -4.15 5.13
CA HIS A 174 -2.76 -4.15 5.88
C HIS A 174 -2.83 -5.15 7.03
N ALA A 175 -1.92 -6.12 7.05
CA ALA A 175 -1.90 -7.18 8.04
C ALA A 175 -1.02 -6.80 9.25
N TYR A 176 -1.62 -6.08 10.21
CA TYR A 176 -1.05 -5.84 11.54
C TYR A 176 -2.01 -6.35 12.63
N GLU A 177 -2.32 -5.56 13.66
CA GLU A 177 -3.12 -5.97 14.82
C GLU A 177 -4.40 -6.71 14.45
N ASN A 178 -5.19 -6.14 13.53
CA ASN A 178 -6.50 -6.68 13.20
C ASN A 178 -6.44 -8.03 12.48
N TRP A 179 -5.30 -8.38 11.88
CA TRP A 179 -5.12 -9.64 11.15
C TRP A 179 -4.21 -10.64 11.88
N LEU A 180 -3.33 -10.17 12.75
CA LEU A 180 -2.28 -10.97 13.38
C LEU A 180 -2.53 -11.30 14.86
N ILE A 181 -3.24 -10.44 15.60
CA ILE A 181 -3.45 -10.64 17.04
C ILE A 181 -4.76 -11.36 17.31
N GLY A 182 -4.69 -12.45 18.09
CA GLY A 182 -5.88 -13.21 18.49
C GLY A 182 -6.60 -13.91 17.34
N THR A 183 -5.97 -14.02 16.16
CA THR A 183 -6.53 -14.65 14.97
C THR A 183 -5.95 -16.05 14.77
N SER A 184 -6.82 -17.02 14.44
CA SER A 184 -6.40 -18.36 14.05
C SER A 184 -6.23 -18.46 12.52
N GLU A 185 -5.47 -19.45 12.04
CA GLU A 185 -5.38 -19.74 10.59
C GLU A 185 -6.78 -19.88 9.96
N THR A 186 -7.70 -20.59 10.62
CA THR A 186 -9.09 -20.75 10.18
C THR A 186 -9.82 -19.41 10.08
N THR A 187 -9.64 -18.53 11.07
CA THR A 187 -10.25 -17.19 11.07
C THR A 187 -9.74 -16.36 9.89
N ILE A 188 -8.42 -16.31 9.70
CA ILE A 188 -7.78 -15.57 8.60
C ILE A 188 -8.27 -16.14 7.25
N GLN A 189 -8.28 -17.46 7.10
CA GLN A 189 -8.70 -18.12 5.87
C GLN A 189 -10.16 -17.82 5.55
N ASN A 190 -11.05 -17.81 6.54
CA ASN A 190 -12.46 -17.50 6.35
C ASN A 190 -12.67 -16.04 5.92
N ARG A 191 -11.93 -15.09 6.50
CA ARG A 191 -11.98 -13.67 6.10
C ARG A 191 -11.54 -13.47 4.65
N ILE A 192 -10.40 -14.04 4.28
CA ILE A 192 -9.90 -13.98 2.89
C ILE A 192 -10.88 -14.66 1.92
N LYS A 193 -11.39 -15.86 2.25
CA LYS A 193 -12.37 -16.56 1.41
C LYS A 193 -13.66 -15.77 1.25
N LYS A 194 -14.12 -15.06 2.28
CA LYS A 194 -15.32 -14.21 2.19
C LYS A 194 -15.15 -13.14 1.12
N LEU A 195 -14.02 -12.45 1.09
CA LEU A 195 -13.69 -11.45 0.06
C LEU A 195 -13.62 -12.08 -1.34
N LYS A 196 -12.92 -13.21 -1.47
CA LYS A 196 -12.80 -13.93 -2.76
C LYS A 196 -14.14 -14.43 -3.29
N ASN A 197 -15.01 -14.95 -2.43
CA ASN A 197 -16.34 -15.43 -2.81
C ASN A 197 -17.25 -14.31 -3.31
N LEU A 198 -17.00 -13.06 -2.90
CA LEU A 198 -17.67 -11.86 -3.41
C LEU A 198 -17.01 -11.29 -4.67
N ASN A 199 -16.02 -11.98 -5.23
CA ASN A 199 -15.19 -11.53 -6.36
C ASN A 199 -14.52 -10.18 -6.11
N PHE A 200 -14.07 -9.93 -4.87
CA PHE A 200 -13.23 -8.78 -4.54
C PHE A 200 -11.76 -9.21 -4.62
N PRO A 201 -11.01 -8.81 -5.66
CA PRO A 201 -9.58 -9.07 -5.73
C PRO A 201 -8.89 -8.31 -4.61
N ILE A 202 -8.03 -8.99 -3.85
CA ILE A 202 -7.32 -8.37 -2.73
C ILE A 202 -5.82 -8.57 -2.85
N ILE A 203 -5.09 -7.60 -2.32
CA ILE A 203 -3.67 -7.64 -2.00
C ILE A 203 -3.51 -7.24 -0.54
N PHE A 204 -2.51 -7.81 0.13
CA PHE A 204 -2.03 -7.25 1.38
C PHE A 204 -0.81 -6.38 1.10
N GLY A 205 -1.02 -5.08 0.94
CA GLY A 205 0.01 -4.09 0.60
C GLY A 205 1.02 -3.85 1.72
N GLU A 206 0.66 -4.24 2.95
CA GLU A 206 1.56 -4.27 4.09
C GLU A 206 1.33 -5.48 4.99
N ILE A 207 2.44 -6.01 5.51
CA ILE A 207 2.51 -6.87 6.68
C ILE A 207 3.82 -6.55 7.41
N GLY A 208 3.79 -6.51 8.73
CA GLY A 208 4.98 -6.32 9.55
C GLY A 208 4.91 -7.10 10.85
N VAL A 209 6.08 -7.27 11.47
CA VAL A 209 6.23 -7.98 12.75
C VAL A 209 6.14 -7.05 13.95
N ILE A 210 6.29 -5.74 13.78
CA ILE A 210 6.09 -4.78 14.85
C ILE A 210 5.17 -3.63 14.42
N ASN A 211 4.25 -3.26 15.30
CA ASN A 211 3.41 -2.07 15.17
C ASN A 211 3.05 -1.52 16.57
N ALA A 212 1.92 -0.80 16.72
CA ALA A 212 1.49 -0.18 17.97
C ALA A 212 1.34 -1.17 19.13
N SER A 213 0.95 -2.42 18.84
CA SER A 213 0.83 -3.49 19.86
C SER A 213 2.15 -4.20 20.18
N GLY A 214 3.28 -3.75 19.63
CA GLY A 214 4.57 -4.40 19.79
C GLY A 214 4.78 -5.55 18.81
N LEU A 215 5.61 -6.52 19.20
CA LEU A 215 6.00 -7.64 18.35
C LEU A 215 4.83 -8.63 18.16
N MET A 216 4.50 -8.94 16.90
CA MET A 216 3.39 -9.79 16.46
C MET A 216 3.90 -11.05 15.73
N GLN A 217 3.08 -12.10 15.73
CA GLN A 217 3.37 -13.34 15.01
C GLN A 217 2.73 -13.31 13.62
N VAL A 218 3.50 -13.65 12.59
CA VAL A 218 3.07 -13.56 11.17
C VAL A 218 2.86 -14.92 10.50
N GLN A 219 3.31 -16.01 11.14
CA GLN A 219 3.42 -17.33 10.51
C GLN A 219 2.06 -17.91 10.12
N ALA A 220 1.06 -17.77 11.00
CA ALA A 220 -0.31 -18.21 10.72
C ALA A 220 -0.88 -17.46 9.51
N PHE A 221 -0.64 -16.15 9.43
CA PHE A 221 -1.08 -15.33 8.31
C PHE A 221 -0.38 -15.72 7.01
N LEU A 222 0.95 -15.77 6.98
CA LEU A 222 1.72 -16.09 5.77
C LEU A 222 1.39 -17.49 5.22
N LYS A 223 1.18 -18.46 6.11
CA LYS A 223 0.72 -19.80 5.72
C LYS A 223 -0.63 -19.75 5.01
N VAL A 224 -1.59 -18.99 5.54
CA VAL A 224 -2.89 -18.82 4.91
C VAL A 224 -2.80 -18.01 3.62
N ALA A 225 -1.98 -16.96 3.56
CA ALA A 225 -1.73 -16.17 2.37
C ALA A 225 -1.19 -17.06 1.23
N ASN A 226 -0.24 -17.96 1.53
CA ASN A 226 0.26 -18.93 0.56
C ASN A 226 -0.85 -19.93 0.15
N GLN A 227 -1.53 -20.57 1.10
CA GLN A 227 -2.62 -21.53 0.79
C GLN A 227 -3.75 -20.93 -0.05
N THR A 228 -4.05 -19.65 0.18
CA THR A 228 -5.10 -18.95 -0.56
C THR A 228 -4.58 -18.28 -1.83
N GLN A 229 -3.27 -18.28 -2.08
CA GLN A 229 -2.63 -17.56 -3.19
C GLN A 229 -3.02 -16.07 -3.17
N THR A 230 -2.76 -15.42 -2.04
CA THR A 230 -3.07 -14.00 -1.82
C THR A 230 -1.78 -13.17 -1.81
N PRO A 231 -1.60 -12.25 -2.77
CA PRO A 231 -0.42 -11.39 -2.82
C PRO A 231 -0.23 -10.64 -1.49
N THR A 232 1.00 -10.64 -0.97
CA THR A 232 1.34 -10.08 0.34
C THR A 232 2.70 -9.39 0.26
N LEU A 233 2.78 -8.14 0.69
CA LEU A 233 3.96 -7.28 0.61
C LEU A 233 4.45 -6.96 2.02
N ALA A 234 5.71 -7.26 2.30
CA ALA A 234 6.35 -6.94 3.56
C ALA A 234 6.67 -5.44 3.67
N TRP A 235 6.33 -4.89 4.83
CA TRP A 235 6.91 -3.65 5.34
C TRP A 235 8.13 -4.04 6.20
N ILE A 236 9.38 -3.78 5.81
CA ILE A 236 9.83 -2.99 4.67
C ILE A 236 11.14 -3.52 4.05
N TRP A 237 11.31 -3.32 2.73
CA TRP A 237 12.59 -3.55 2.06
C TRP A 237 13.59 -2.43 2.38
N LYS A 238 14.47 -2.68 3.35
CA LYS A 238 15.50 -1.75 3.80
C LYS A 238 16.66 -2.53 4.42
N SER A 239 17.89 -2.05 4.25
CA SER A 239 19.09 -2.56 4.95
C SER A 239 19.27 -1.80 6.26
N ASP A 240 18.69 -2.35 7.33
CA ASP A 240 18.77 -1.78 8.67
C ASP A 240 18.50 -2.87 9.72
N GLN A 241 19.56 -3.36 10.34
CA GLN A 241 19.46 -4.45 11.33
C GLN A 241 18.66 -4.06 12.58
N ASN A 242 18.60 -2.77 12.94
CA ASN A 242 17.93 -2.31 14.17
C ASN A 242 16.44 -2.05 13.96
N ASP A 243 16.01 -1.92 12.72
CA ASP A 243 14.61 -1.81 12.35
C ASP A 243 13.99 -3.22 12.29
N GLN A 244 13.15 -3.56 13.26
CA GLN A 244 12.58 -4.91 13.37
C GLN A 244 11.71 -5.29 12.16
N ASN A 245 11.16 -4.32 11.43
CA ASN A 245 10.38 -4.56 10.21
C ASN A 245 11.25 -4.64 8.95
N ALA A 246 12.51 -4.19 8.99
CA ALA A 246 13.39 -4.28 7.84
C ALA A 246 13.66 -5.74 7.46
N LEU A 247 13.53 -6.08 6.18
CA LEU A 247 13.81 -7.42 5.68
C LEU A 247 15.31 -7.75 5.64
N LEU A 248 16.17 -6.73 5.60
CA LEU A 248 17.62 -6.91 5.43
C LEU A 248 18.41 -6.32 6.59
N ASP A 249 19.46 -7.03 6.99
CA ASP A 249 20.45 -6.54 7.95
C ASP A 249 21.42 -5.54 7.29
N SER A 250 22.41 -5.07 8.05
CA SER A 250 23.42 -4.12 7.57
C SER A 250 24.43 -4.71 6.56
N GLN A 251 24.39 -6.02 6.32
CA GLN A 251 25.18 -6.75 5.33
C GLN A 251 24.33 -7.23 4.13
N ASN A 252 23.05 -6.85 4.07
CA ASN A 252 22.07 -7.30 3.07
C ASN A 252 21.69 -8.79 3.14
N ASN A 253 21.88 -9.45 4.27
CA ASN A 253 21.29 -10.76 4.55
C ASN A 253 19.90 -10.61 5.17
N PRO A 254 19.07 -11.67 5.24
CA PRO A 254 17.81 -11.63 5.97
C PRO A 254 17.97 -11.12 7.42
N ASN A 255 17.20 -10.10 7.80
CA ASN A 255 17.24 -9.55 9.16
C ASN A 255 16.36 -10.35 10.13
N ASP A 256 17.00 -11.00 11.10
CA ASP A 256 16.33 -11.82 12.11
C ASP A 256 16.57 -11.31 13.55
N LEU A 257 17.06 -10.07 13.71
CA LEU A 257 17.41 -9.53 15.02
C LEU A 257 16.14 -9.11 15.79
N ASN A 258 15.84 -9.82 16.88
CA ASN A 258 14.76 -9.50 17.83
C ASN A 258 13.36 -9.38 17.20
N ASN A 259 13.09 -10.05 16.08
CA ASN A 259 11.90 -9.79 15.25
C ASN A 259 11.17 -11.06 14.79
N ASN A 260 11.25 -12.16 15.56
CA ASN A 260 10.69 -13.47 15.20
C ASN A 260 11.25 -14.08 13.90
N SER A 261 12.52 -13.81 13.60
CA SER A 261 13.19 -14.24 12.35
C SER A 261 12.46 -13.76 11.10
N TRP A 262 12.11 -12.47 11.09
CA TRP A 262 11.26 -11.87 10.07
C TRP A 262 11.83 -12.02 8.66
N GLY A 263 13.08 -11.61 8.46
CA GLY A 263 13.74 -11.65 7.17
C GLY A 263 13.76 -13.07 6.61
N THR A 264 14.21 -14.05 7.39
CA THR A 264 14.24 -15.46 6.95
C THR A 264 12.84 -16.01 6.71
N THR A 265 11.86 -15.65 7.54
CA THR A 265 10.48 -16.11 7.39
C THR A 265 9.86 -15.59 6.09
N PHE A 266 10.03 -14.31 5.80
CA PHE A 266 9.47 -13.72 4.57
C PHE A 266 10.24 -14.14 3.33
N PHE A 267 11.57 -14.34 3.41
CA PHE A 267 12.36 -14.90 2.32
C PHE A 267 11.80 -16.26 1.88
N LYS A 268 11.58 -17.17 2.83
CA LYS A 268 10.99 -18.49 2.55
C LYS A 268 9.60 -18.37 1.92
N PHE A 269 8.75 -17.50 2.47
CA PHE A 269 7.42 -17.24 1.91
C PHE A 269 7.44 -16.83 0.42
N LEU A 270 8.47 -16.09 -0.03
CA LEU A 270 8.60 -15.68 -1.43
C LEU A 270 9.24 -16.74 -2.35
N THR A 271 9.91 -17.73 -1.78
CA THR A 271 10.67 -18.76 -2.51
C THR A 271 10.04 -20.16 -2.47
N ASP A 272 9.08 -20.38 -1.58
CA ASP A 272 8.24 -21.59 -1.51
C ASP A 272 7.22 -21.64 -2.67
#